data_AF-A0A6H2D0T2-F1
#
_entry.id   AF-A0A6H2D0T2-F1
#
_cell.length_a   1.000
_cell.length_b   1.000
_cell.length_c   1.000
_cell.angle_alpha   90.00
_cell.angle_beta   90.00
_cell.angle_gamma   90.00
#
_symmetry.space_group_name_H-M   'P 1'
#
loop_
_entity.id
_entity.type
_entity.pdbx_description
1 polymer ?
#
loop_
_entity_poly.entity_id
_entity_poly.type
_entity_poly.pdbx_seq_one_letter_code
_entity_poly.pdbx_strand_id
1 'polypeptide(L)'
;MNHFNLFTMSCLILLGVVICFVPEGRANPIQPAWKFQPRNLDVFIKQSKMIKAVDQAEVVIRNVRFEKAIIPEAANKYSGNFIYIKNCKNVVLDGVIAQSGAGGNSAYQSILIEDCENVTITNCFFSGKVKRAHLRIEGCRNVEVSNVEVSGVSLEGSVVGSGIGVWINNGSPKSEFDPKRGMYSVAPLDLETFTLRDSYFHDANLKSDNFLNIDAVLIHSGSNGSVENCYFENWNGGDSALDISHRRKDNKYANKKIFVKDCKFVNCKYVKVNGHSRSSNKIVFSRNVFVNTPLQFYHNGYEVVFANDIFAYKNEKGRGFFVQLLGMSGGKVLFRSCLMYANALHSFVAQSGKYQSEDYKGLFSEESLFVIESNVRAVSSKNGENISSMNDIGNGFIFSRNIDEGVKSLVVDGLIGRKAIEELLR
;
A
#
# COMPACT_ATOMS: atom_id res chain seq x y z
N MET A 1 39.21 -25.07 48.82
CA MET A 1 39.73 -25.53 47.52
C MET A 1 38.52 -26.04 46.74
N ASN A 2 37.72 -25.17 46.12
CA ASN A 2 37.89 -24.55 44.80
C ASN A 2 38.15 -25.55 43.67
N HIS A 3 37.08 -26.06 43.07
CA HIS A 3 37.08 -26.48 41.66
C HIS A 3 35.95 -25.75 40.94
N PHE A 4 36.32 -24.62 40.35
CA PHE A 4 35.58 -23.92 39.29
C PHE A 4 35.96 -24.60 37.98
N ASN A 5 35.00 -25.20 37.29
CA ASN A 5 35.21 -25.66 35.91
C ASN A 5 34.95 -24.48 34.97
N LEU A 6 36.01 -24.04 34.29
CA LEU A 6 35.98 -23.09 33.19
C LEU A 6 35.43 -23.81 31.94
N PHE A 7 34.21 -23.49 31.52
CA PHE A 7 33.79 -23.74 30.15
C PHE A 7 34.10 -22.49 29.33
N THR A 8 35.09 -22.59 28.44
CA THR A 8 35.38 -21.60 27.41
C THR A 8 34.18 -21.51 26.46
N MET A 9 33.40 -20.44 26.59
CA MET A 9 32.39 -20.05 25.61
C MET A 9 33.10 -19.33 24.45
N SER A 10 33.13 -19.97 23.29
CA SER A 10 33.50 -19.31 22.03
C SER A 10 32.37 -18.35 21.64
N CYS A 11 32.63 -17.05 21.73
CA CYS A 11 31.73 -16.00 21.23
C CYS A 11 31.66 -16.06 19.70
N LEU A 12 30.58 -16.63 19.15
CA LEU A 12 30.13 -16.30 17.79
C LEU A 12 29.23 -15.06 17.88
N ILE A 13 29.76 -13.92 17.43
CA ILE A 13 28.98 -12.69 17.24
C ILE A 13 28.13 -12.90 15.97
N LEU A 14 26.90 -13.40 16.14
CA LEU A 14 25.87 -13.40 15.10
C LEU A 14 25.13 -12.06 15.15
N LEU A 15 25.16 -11.34 14.03
CA LEU A 15 24.41 -10.12 13.77
C LEU A 15 22.95 -10.28 14.22
N GLY A 16 22.54 -9.38 15.13
CA GLY A 16 21.29 -9.47 15.86
C GLY A 16 20.04 -9.40 14.98
N VAL A 17 19.18 -10.39 15.18
CA VAL A 17 17.73 -10.22 15.16
C VAL A 17 17.27 -10.50 16.58
N VAL A 18 17.00 -9.43 17.35
CA VAL A 18 16.36 -9.57 18.67
C VAL A 18 14.89 -9.88 18.41
N ILE A 19 14.54 -11.17 18.42
CA ILE A 19 13.14 -11.61 18.45
C ILE A 19 12.72 -11.60 19.91
N CYS A 20 11.98 -10.56 20.32
CA CYS A 20 11.35 -10.52 21.63
C CYS A 20 10.17 -11.49 21.66
N PHE A 21 10.33 -12.64 22.32
CA PHE A 21 9.22 -13.52 22.67
C PHE A 21 8.45 -12.90 23.85
N VAL A 22 7.19 -12.54 23.63
CA VAL A 22 6.26 -12.20 24.72
C VAL A 22 5.70 -13.51 25.25
N PRO A 23 5.87 -13.85 26.55
CA PRO A 23 5.31 -15.07 27.11
C PRO A 23 3.78 -15.01 27.06
N GLU A 24 3.14 -16.14 26.74
CA GLU A 24 1.69 -16.33 26.79
C GLU A 24 1.14 -16.21 28.23
N GLY A 25 1.06 -14.99 28.73
CA GLY A 25 0.13 -14.62 29.79
C GLY A 25 -1.18 -14.17 29.14
N ARG A 26 -2.33 -14.60 29.66
CA ARG A 26 -3.67 -14.12 29.27
C ARG A 26 -3.80 -12.61 29.53
N ALA A 27 -3.20 -11.79 28.69
CA ALA A 27 -3.52 -10.40 28.56
C ALA A 27 -4.87 -10.32 27.84
N ASN A 28 -5.80 -9.51 28.36
CA ASN A 28 -6.91 -9.02 27.55
C ASN A 28 -6.35 -8.59 26.19
N PRO A 29 -6.95 -8.98 25.05
CA PRO A 29 -6.43 -8.58 23.76
C PRO A 29 -6.39 -7.05 23.75
N ILE A 30 -5.18 -6.52 23.83
CA ILE A 30 -4.92 -5.10 23.60
C ILE A 30 -5.52 -4.88 22.23
N GLN A 31 -6.63 -4.13 22.16
CA GLN A 31 -7.23 -3.85 20.88
C GLN A 31 -6.15 -3.25 20.00
N PRO A 32 -6.00 -3.75 18.77
CA PRO A 32 -4.94 -3.30 17.90
C PRO A 32 -4.95 -1.76 17.85
N ALA A 33 -3.84 -1.07 18.14
CA ALA A 33 -3.75 0.40 18.21
C ALA A 33 -4.24 1.13 16.93
N TRP A 34 -4.40 0.38 15.84
CA TRP A 34 -4.85 0.81 14.51
C TRP A 34 -6.38 0.87 14.36
N LYS A 35 -7.16 0.36 15.32
CA LYS A 35 -8.62 0.38 15.25
C LYS A 35 -9.16 1.69 15.80
N PHE A 36 -9.87 2.44 14.96
CA PHE A 36 -10.47 3.71 15.33
C PHE A 36 -11.47 3.51 16.48
N GLN A 37 -11.24 4.26 17.57
CA GLN A 37 -12.19 4.42 18.65
C GLN A 37 -12.76 5.84 18.53
N PRO A 38 -14.06 6.00 18.23
CA PRO A 38 -14.66 7.33 18.16
C PRO A 38 -14.49 8.03 19.51
N ARG A 39 -13.73 9.14 19.52
CA ARG A 39 -13.74 10.07 20.66
C ARG A 39 -15.10 10.77 20.71
N ASN A 40 -15.43 11.37 21.85
CA ASN A 40 -16.64 12.18 22.03
C ASN A 40 -16.80 13.12 20.83
N LEU A 41 -17.82 12.85 20.00
CA LEU A 41 -18.13 13.67 18.84
C LEU A 41 -18.87 14.91 19.32
N ASP A 42 -18.34 16.08 19.02
CA ASP A 42 -18.94 17.35 19.46
C ASP A 42 -20.13 17.74 18.58
N VAL A 43 -20.14 17.32 17.30
CA VAL A 43 -21.16 17.76 16.33
C VAL A 43 -21.60 16.64 15.39
N PHE A 44 -22.90 16.36 15.37
CA PHE A 44 -23.54 15.52 14.36
C PHE A 44 -24.17 16.36 13.26
N ILE A 45 -23.76 16.14 12.01
CA ILE A 45 -24.26 16.91 10.87
C ILE A 45 -24.95 15.98 9.87
N LYS A 46 -26.29 16.03 9.86
CA LYS A 46 -27.11 15.44 8.78
C LYS A 46 -27.20 16.46 7.64
N GLN A 47 -26.27 16.38 6.69
CA GLN A 47 -26.06 17.46 5.71
C GLN A 47 -26.80 17.22 4.39
N SER A 48 -27.50 18.26 3.91
CA SER A 48 -28.00 18.36 2.52
C SER A 48 -27.11 19.24 1.63
N LYS A 49 -26.12 19.94 2.22
CA LYS A 49 -25.23 20.88 1.51
C LYS A 49 -23.76 20.59 1.85
N MET A 50 -22.90 20.68 0.84
CA MET A 50 -21.45 20.56 0.96
C MET A 50 -20.85 21.72 1.77
N ILE A 51 -19.90 21.42 2.66
CA ILE A 51 -19.03 22.45 3.28
C ILE A 51 -18.02 22.90 2.23
N LYS A 52 -17.97 24.20 1.97
CA LYS A 52 -17.03 24.80 1.01
C LYS A 52 -16.18 25.87 1.70
N ALA A 53 -14.86 25.70 1.69
CA ALA A 53 -13.89 26.69 2.15
C ALA A 53 -12.91 27.01 1.02
N VAL A 54 -12.83 28.27 0.60
CA VAL A 54 -11.99 28.71 -0.52
C VAL A 54 -11.27 30.00 -0.14
N ASP A 55 -9.99 30.12 -0.51
CA ASP A 55 -9.18 31.33 -0.32
C ASP A 55 -9.06 31.75 1.17
N GLN A 56 -8.96 30.77 2.08
CA GLN A 56 -8.83 31.00 3.52
C GLN A 56 -7.37 30.86 3.97
N ALA A 57 -6.94 31.70 4.91
CA ALA A 57 -5.62 31.50 5.52
C ALA A 57 -5.57 30.19 6.34
N GLU A 58 -6.65 29.84 7.01
CA GLU A 58 -6.72 28.65 7.85
C GLU A 58 -8.12 28.03 7.79
N VAL A 59 -8.16 26.69 7.72
CA VAL A 59 -9.38 25.89 7.80
C VAL A 59 -9.18 24.78 8.82
N VAL A 60 -9.99 24.76 9.87
CA VAL A 60 -9.93 23.74 10.92
C VAL A 60 -11.30 23.10 11.09
N ILE A 61 -11.38 21.78 10.93
CA ILE A 61 -12.58 20.99 11.15
C ILE A 61 -12.26 19.90 12.17
N ARG A 62 -12.95 19.91 13.31
CA ARG A 62 -12.72 18.95 14.40
C ARG A 62 -13.98 18.25 14.87
N ASN A 63 -13.87 16.96 15.17
CA ASN A 63 -14.90 16.16 15.86
C ASN A 63 -16.28 16.21 15.18
N VAL A 64 -16.29 16.19 13.84
CA VAL A 64 -17.52 16.26 13.04
C VAL A 64 -17.84 14.90 12.45
N ARG A 65 -19.12 14.50 12.54
CA ARG A 65 -19.65 13.32 11.85
C ARG A 65 -20.61 13.71 10.72
N PHE A 66 -20.30 13.23 9.52
CA PHE A 66 -21.13 13.33 8.32
C PHE A 66 -21.77 11.99 8.00
N GLU A 67 -23.08 12.01 7.83
CA GLU A 67 -23.84 10.84 7.37
C GLU A 67 -24.75 11.20 6.21
N LYS A 68 -24.84 10.28 5.25
CA LYS A 68 -25.94 10.22 4.26
C LYS A 68 -26.19 11.56 3.55
N ALA A 69 -25.25 11.98 2.71
CA ALA A 69 -25.50 13.13 1.84
C ALA A 69 -26.62 12.81 0.84
N ILE A 70 -27.56 13.73 0.67
CA ILE A 70 -28.42 13.74 -0.52
C ILE A 70 -27.55 14.24 -1.66
N ILE A 71 -27.01 13.30 -2.44
CA ILE A 71 -26.10 13.63 -3.53
C ILE A 71 -26.92 13.79 -4.82
N PRO A 72 -26.75 14.91 -5.56
CA PRO A 72 -27.39 15.10 -6.86
C PRO A 72 -27.03 13.96 -7.83
N GLU A 73 -27.96 13.55 -8.70
CA GLU A 73 -27.72 12.47 -9.68
C GLU A 73 -26.43 12.71 -10.52
N ALA A 74 -26.18 13.97 -10.90
CA ALA A 74 -25.02 14.39 -11.71
C ALA A 74 -23.79 14.86 -10.90
N ALA A 75 -23.46 14.16 -9.79
CA ALA A 75 -22.27 14.47 -9.00
C ALA A 75 -20.97 14.36 -9.83
N ASN A 76 -20.10 15.36 -9.73
CA ASN A 76 -18.82 15.47 -10.43
C ASN A 76 -17.69 15.88 -9.46
N LYS A 77 -16.48 16.14 -9.96
CA LYS A 77 -15.33 16.51 -9.11
C LYS A 77 -15.64 17.62 -8.09
N TYR A 78 -16.42 18.61 -8.49
CA TYR A 78 -16.74 19.79 -7.67
C TYR A 78 -18.17 19.76 -7.09
N SER A 79 -18.90 18.66 -7.25
CA SER A 79 -20.27 18.52 -6.72
C SER A 79 -20.52 17.13 -6.11
N GLY A 80 -21.29 17.09 -5.03
CA GLY A 80 -21.57 15.83 -4.32
C GLY A 80 -20.42 15.34 -3.43
N ASN A 81 -19.60 16.27 -2.90
CA ASN A 81 -18.63 15.99 -1.84
C ASN A 81 -19.24 16.40 -0.48
N PHE A 82 -18.78 15.83 0.65
CA PHE A 82 -19.15 16.37 1.98
C PHE A 82 -18.40 17.68 2.24
N ILE A 83 -17.09 17.67 2.00
CA ILE A 83 -16.21 18.81 2.22
C ILE A 83 -15.41 19.11 0.94
N TYR A 84 -15.32 20.39 0.60
CA TYR A 84 -14.46 20.91 -0.46
C TYR A 84 -13.65 22.10 0.06
N ILE A 85 -12.32 21.95 0.10
CA ILE A 85 -11.38 22.96 0.56
C ILE A 85 -10.45 23.31 -0.60
N LYS A 86 -10.25 24.60 -0.91
CA LYS A 86 -9.38 25.02 -2.00
C LYS A 86 -8.56 26.27 -1.68
N ASN A 87 -7.32 26.32 -2.15
CA ASN A 87 -6.45 27.50 -2.09
C ASN A 87 -6.34 28.06 -0.66
N CYS A 88 -6.08 27.18 0.29
CA CYS A 88 -5.93 27.55 1.70
C CYS A 88 -4.49 27.33 2.16
N LYS A 89 -3.99 28.20 3.04
CA LYS A 89 -2.62 28.06 3.53
C LYS A 89 -2.49 26.88 4.49
N ASN A 90 -3.34 26.79 5.50
CA ASN A 90 -3.31 25.70 6.47
C ASN A 90 -4.67 25.01 6.55
N VAL A 91 -4.69 23.68 6.45
CA VAL A 91 -5.89 22.85 6.55
C VAL A 91 -5.67 21.77 7.60
N VAL A 92 -6.53 21.73 8.62
CA VAL A 92 -6.48 20.72 9.69
C VAL A 92 -7.82 20.02 9.78
N LEU A 93 -7.81 18.70 9.59
CA LEU A 93 -8.94 17.81 9.83
C LEU A 93 -8.58 16.87 10.97
N ASP A 94 -9.33 16.90 12.07
CA ASP A 94 -9.05 16.08 13.26
C ASP A 94 -10.33 15.45 13.80
N GLY A 95 -10.42 14.13 13.93
CA GLY A 95 -11.63 13.50 14.47
C GLY A 95 -12.82 13.56 13.50
N VAL A 96 -12.58 13.63 12.18
CA VAL A 96 -13.66 13.68 11.18
C VAL A 96 -14.12 12.26 10.84
N ILE A 97 -15.42 12.04 10.92
CA ILE A 97 -16.08 10.80 10.51
C ILE A 97 -16.94 11.12 9.29
N ALA A 98 -16.71 10.43 8.16
CA ALA A 98 -17.59 10.56 6.99
C ALA A 98 -18.07 9.19 6.49
N GLN A 99 -19.39 8.99 6.52
CA GLN A 99 -20.04 7.76 6.12
C GLN A 99 -21.08 8.02 5.03
N SER A 100 -20.87 7.41 3.87
CA SER A 100 -21.87 7.38 2.80
C SER A 100 -22.78 6.15 2.93
N GLY A 101 -24.08 6.34 2.68
CA GLY A 101 -25.05 5.25 2.80
C GLY A 101 -24.94 4.22 1.67
N ALA A 102 -25.50 3.04 1.88
CA ALA A 102 -25.53 1.96 0.88
C ALA A 102 -26.52 2.23 -0.29
N GLY A 103 -27.50 3.12 -0.11
CA GLY A 103 -28.61 3.32 -1.05
C GLY A 103 -28.36 4.36 -2.14
N GLY A 104 -28.38 3.92 -3.41
CA GLY A 104 -28.68 4.70 -4.62
C GLY A 104 -27.64 5.74 -5.05
N ASN A 105 -27.39 6.76 -4.23
CA ASN A 105 -26.54 7.89 -4.59
C ASN A 105 -25.26 7.89 -3.75
N SER A 106 -24.13 7.69 -4.43
CA SER A 106 -22.78 7.69 -3.85
C SER A 106 -22.16 9.08 -3.93
N ALA A 107 -21.49 9.52 -2.86
CA ALA A 107 -20.79 10.80 -2.87
C ALA A 107 -19.74 10.76 -3.96
N TYR A 108 -19.45 11.88 -4.62
CA TYR A 108 -18.36 11.87 -5.59
C TYR A 108 -17.03 11.61 -4.88
N GLN A 109 -16.77 12.38 -3.82
CA GLN A 109 -15.72 12.14 -2.83
C GLN A 109 -16.27 12.36 -1.43
N SER A 110 -15.60 11.85 -0.40
CA SER A 110 -15.94 12.32 0.96
C SER A 110 -15.40 13.73 1.16
N ILE A 111 -14.11 13.93 0.92
CA ILE A 111 -13.40 15.19 1.09
C ILE A 111 -12.49 15.44 -0.12
N LEU A 112 -12.60 16.64 -0.70
CA LEU A 112 -11.68 17.17 -1.71
C LEU A 112 -10.89 18.34 -1.11
N ILE A 113 -9.56 18.26 -1.14
CA ILE A 113 -8.64 19.34 -0.75
C ILE A 113 -7.76 19.67 -1.95
N GLU A 114 -7.77 20.93 -2.38
CA GLU A 114 -7.06 21.39 -3.58
C GLU A 114 -6.17 22.62 -3.33
N ASP A 115 -5.00 22.66 -3.96
CA ASP A 115 -4.15 23.86 -4.04
C ASP A 115 -3.77 24.44 -2.66
N CYS A 116 -3.59 23.60 -1.63
CA CYS A 116 -3.31 24.05 -0.25
C CYS A 116 -1.83 23.88 0.13
N GLU A 117 -1.28 24.79 0.94
CA GLU A 117 0.14 24.71 1.33
C GLU A 117 0.38 23.57 2.32
N ASN A 118 -0.32 23.55 3.45
CA ASN A 118 -0.15 22.55 4.50
C ASN A 118 -1.48 21.88 4.81
N VAL A 119 -1.51 20.55 4.72
CA VAL A 119 -2.69 19.73 4.97
C VAL A 119 -2.35 18.68 6.02
N THR A 120 -3.02 18.74 7.18
CA THR A 120 -2.90 17.76 8.26
C THR A 120 -4.25 17.09 8.47
N ILE A 121 -4.28 15.76 8.36
CA ILE A 121 -5.47 14.93 8.57
C ILE A 121 -5.11 13.90 9.63
N THR A 122 -5.83 13.90 10.75
CA THR A 122 -5.54 13.02 11.88
C THR A 122 -6.81 12.47 12.53
N ASN A 123 -6.74 11.24 13.07
CA ASN A 123 -7.83 10.63 13.83
C ASN A 123 -9.16 10.60 13.05
N CYS A 124 -9.14 10.33 11.74
CA CYS A 124 -10.35 10.37 10.91
C CYS A 124 -10.80 8.95 10.53
N PHE A 125 -12.11 8.79 10.32
CA PHE A 125 -12.72 7.54 9.87
C PHE A 125 -13.58 7.76 8.62
N PHE A 126 -13.38 6.93 7.61
CA PHE A 126 -14.11 6.99 6.34
C PHE A 126 -14.70 5.65 5.96
N SER A 127 -15.97 5.63 5.59
CA SER A 127 -16.62 4.43 5.06
C SER A 127 -17.76 4.74 4.09
N GLY A 128 -18.21 3.72 3.36
CA GLY A 128 -19.35 3.81 2.45
C GLY A 128 -19.00 4.04 0.98
N LYS A 129 -20.03 3.99 0.14
CA LYS A 129 -19.91 4.11 -1.32
C LYS A 129 -19.62 5.53 -1.76
N VAL A 130 -18.39 5.76 -2.24
CA VAL A 130 -17.99 6.98 -2.97
C VAL A 130 -17.63 6.63 -4.43
N LYS A 131 -17.89 7.55 -5.36
CA LYS A 131 -17.61 7.34 -6.80
C LYS A 131 -16.12 7.40 -7.11
N ARG A 132 -15.34 8.21 -6.38
CA ARG A 132 -13.90 8.40 -6.61
C ARG A 132 -13.05 8.07 -5.40
N ALA A 133 -13.07 8.89 -4.35
CA ALA A 133 -12.17 8.75 -3.21
C ALA A 133 -12.78 9.23 -1.90
N HIS A 134 -12.39 8.67 -0.76
CA HIS A 134 -12.74 9.24 0.54
C HIS A 134 -11.95 10.52 0.77
N LEU A 135 -10.62 10.44 0.73
CA LEU A 135 -9.74 11.59 0.82
C LEU A 135 -9.06 11.81 -0.52
N ARG A 136 -9.35 12.92 -1.21
CA ARG A 136 -8.58 13.35 -2.37
C ARG A 136 -7.85 14.64 -2.05
N ILE A 137 -6.54 14.58 -2.17
CA ILE A 137 -5.61 15.67 -1.90
C ILE A 137 -4.89 15.94 -3.21
N GLU A 138 -5.11 17.13 -3.77
CA GLU A 138 -4.68 17.47 -5.12
C GLU A 138 -4.00 18.83 -5.17
N GLY A 139 -2.80 18.92 -5.74
CA GLY A 139 -2.11 20.20 -5.89
C GLY A 139 -1.62 20.80 -4.57
N CYS A 140 -1.41 19.98 -3.53
CA CYS A 140 -1.01 20.44 -2.20
C CYS A 140 0.49 20.27 -1.98
N ARG A 141 1.12 21.17 -1.20
CA ARG A 141 2.59 21.19 -1.05
C ARG A 141 3.10 20.22 0.01
N ASN A 142 2.53 20.27 1.21
CA ASN A 142 2.89 19.43 2.35
C ASN A 142 1.65 18.70 2.87
N VAL A 143 1.72 17.38 2.96
CA VAL A 143 0.57 16.53 3.32
C VAL A 143 0.94 15.57 4.43
N GLU A 144 0.29 15.66 5.58
CA GLU A 144 0.36 14.68 6.66
C GLU A 144 -1.00 14.01 6.87
N VAL A 145 -1.03 12.69 6.74
CA VAL A 145 -2.18 11.85 7.06
C VAL A 145 -1.75 10.85 8.12
N SER A 146 -2.36 10.88 9.30
CA SER A 146 -1.97 10.00 10.41
C SER A 146 -3.19 9.47 11.15
N ASN A 147 -3.12 8.23 11.65
CA ASN A 147 -4.22 7.62 12.40
C ASN A 147 -5.58 7.73 11.69
N VAL A 148 -5.61 7.35 10.41
CA VAL A 148 -6.82 7.34 9.58
C VAL A 148 -7.26 5.91 9.33
N GLU A 149 -8.56 5.65 9.49
CA GLU A 149 -9.18 4.38 9.09
C GLU A 149 -10.07 4.58 7.86
N VAL A 150 -9.88 3.72 6.86
CA VAL A 150 -10.77 3.63 5.68
C VAL A 150 -11.30 2.20 5.59
N SER A 151 -12.62 2.08 5.63
CA SER A 151 -13.30 0.79 5.65
C SER A 151 -14.26 0.62 4.47
N GLY A 152 -14.21 -0.57 3.84
CA GLY A 152 -15.23 -1.08 2.93
C GLY A 152 -16.45 -1.66 3.65
N VAL A 153 -16.52 -1.54 4.97
CA VAL A 153 -17.66 -1.92 5.81
C VAL A 153 -18.17 -0.68 6.53
N SER A 154 -19.49 -0.53 6.62
CA SER A 154 -20.09 0.57 7.39
C SER A 154 -19.88 0.39 8.89
N LEU A 155 -20.08 1.44 9.69
CA LEU A 155 -20.10 1.33 11.16
C LEU A 155 -21.15 0.32 11.69
N GLU A 156 -22.18 0.04 10.88
CA GLU A 156 -23.25 -0.91 11.18
C GLU A 156 -22.91 -2.35 10.75
N GLY A 157 -21.70 -2.60 10.24
CA GLY A 157 -21.25 -3.92 9.80
C GLY A 157 -21.74 -4.34 8.42
N SER A 158 -22.41 -3.46 7.68
CA SER A 158 -22.86 -3.76 6.31
C SER A 158 -21.72 -3.60 5.33
N VAL A 159 -21.50 -4.59 4.46
CA VAL A 159 -20.54 -4.47 3.36
C VAL A 159 -21.01 -3.38 2.40
N VAL A 160 -20.14 -2.41 2.15
CA VAL A 160 -20.42 -1.27 1.28
C VAL A 160 -19.34 -1.21 0.20
N GLY A 161 -19.70 -0.78 -1.02
CA GLY A 161 -18.66 -0.47 -2.01
C GLY A 161 -17.77 0.63 -1.45
N SER A 162 -16.47 0.59 -1.71
CA SER A 162 -15.55 1.69 -1.40
C SER A 162 -15.03 2.30 -2.70
N GLY A 163 -14.69 3.59 -2.66
CA GLY A 163 -13.83 4.19 -3.69
C GLY A 163 -12.37 4.09 -3.27
N ILE A 164 -11.52 4.93 -3.84
CA ILE A 164 -10.14 5.07 -3.36
C ILE A 164 -10.17 5.52 -1.90
N GLY A 165 -9.32 4.97 -1.04
CA GLY A 165 -9.24 5.44 0.35
C GLY A 165 -8.61 6.82 0.43
N VAL A 166 -7.30 6.88 0.19
CA VAL A 166 -6.53 8.13 0.14
C VAL A 166 -5.93 8.29 -1.25
N TRP A 167 -6.23 9.40 -1.92
CA TRP A 167 -5.68 9.76 -3.21
C TRP A 167 -4.85 11.04 -3.11
N ILE A 168 -3.52 10.89 -3.12
CA ILE A 168 -2.57 12.01 -3.18
C ILE A 168 -2.13 12.17 -4.63
N ASN A 169 -2.42 13.32 -5.20
CA ASN A 169 -1.98 13.67 -6.55
C ASN A 169 -1.67 15.17 -6.63
N ASN A 170 -1.05 15.61 -7.71
CA ASN A 170 -0.61 16.98 -7.85
C ASN A 170 -1.13 17.68 -9.10
N GLY A 171 -2.26 17.19 -9.61
CA GLY A 171 -2.85 17.60 -10.87
C GLY A 171 -1.93 17.34 -12.08
N SER A 172 -2.53 17.30 -13.26
CA SER A 172 -1.79 17.42 -14.51
C SER A 172 -1.82 18.89 -14.97
N PRO A 173 -0.72 19.48 -15.49
CA PRO A 173 -0.82 20.74 -16.21
C PRO A 173 -1.81 20.54 -17.38
N LYS A 174 -2.58 21.57 -17.74
CA LYS A 174 -3.64 21.47 -18.78
C LYS A 174 -3.20 20.80 -20.09
N SER A 175 -1.90 20.82 -20.43
CA SER A 175 -1.33 20.20 -21.64
C SER A 175 -1.23 18.67 -21.59
N GLU A 176 -1.25 18.04 -20.41
CA GLU A 176 -1.18 16.57 -20.22
C GLU A 176 -2.51 16.01 -19.66
N PHE A 177 -3.61 16.68 -20.00
CA PHE A 177 -4.96 16.43 -19.49
C PHE A 177 -5.56 15.12 -20.02
N ASP A 178 -5.91 14.21 -19.11
CA ASP A 178 -6.89 13.16 -19.38
C ASP A 178 -8.23 13.54 -18.70
N PRO A 179 -9.20 14.09 -19.43
CA PRO A 179 -10.51 14.47 -18.89
C PRO A 179 -11.22 13.32 -18.18
N LYS A 180 -10.97 12.08 -18.60
CA LYS A 180 -11.67 10.89 -18.07
C LYS A 180 -11.22 10.55 -16.65
N ARG A 181 -9.99 10.93 -16.29
CA ARG A 181 -9.41 10.69 -14.96
C ARG A 181 -9.63 11.84 -14.00
N GLY A 182 -9.95 13.03 -14.52
CA GLY A 182 -10.22 14.22 -13.71
C GLY A 182 -9.03 14.68 -12.88
N MET A 183 -7.80 14.31 -13.25
CA MET A 183 -6.54 14.70 -12.59
C MET A 183 -6.11 16.09 -13.04
N TYR A 184 -6.79 17.14 -12.59
CA TYR A 184 -6.46 18.52 -12.93
C TYR A 184 -6.75 19.43 -11.76
N SER A 185 -5.79 20.29 -11.41
CA SER A 185 -6.06 21.46 -10.58
C SER A 185 -5.80 22.73 -11.38
N VAL A 186 -6.41 23.85 -10.97
CA VAL A 186 -6.30 25.12 -11.68
C VAL A 186 -4.93 25.76 -11.44
N ALA A 187 -4.42 25.65 -10.21
CA ALA A 187 -3.13 26.20 -9.82
C ALA A 187 -2.43 25.24 -8.84
N PRO A 188 -2.06 24.02 -9.27
CA PRO A 188 -1.46 23.04 -8.38
C PRO A 188 -0.14 23.59 -7.83
N LEU A 189 -0.01 23.60 -6.49
CA LEU A 189 1.29 23.73 -5.85
C LEU A 189 2.07 22.46 -6.06
N ASP A 190 3.39 22.48 -5.85
CA ASP A 190 4.21 21.29 -6.01
C ASP A 190 4.23 20.47 -4.75
N LEU A 191 3.95 19.18 -4.87
CA LEU A 191 4.07 18.26 -3.75
C LEU A 191 5.55 18.12 -3.37
N GLU A 192 5.95 18.83 -2.32
CA GLU A 192 7.29 18.80 -1.76
C GLU A 192 7.43 17.55 -0.89
N THR A 193 6.49 17.38 0.05
CA THR A 193 6.48 16.26 1.01
C THR A 193 5.11 15.65 1.24
N PHE A 194 5.08 14.35 1.51
CA PHE A 194 3.92 13.72 2.14
C PHE A 194 4.33 12.64 3.14
N THR A 195 3.50 12.44 4.16
CA THR A 195 3.60 11.32 5.09
C THR A 195 2.21 10.76 5.32
N LEU A 196 2.05 9.46 5.10
CA LEU A 196 0.88 8.67 5.49
C LEU A 196 1.33 7.67 6.55
N ARG A 197 0.78 7.72 7.76
CA ARG A 197 1.23 6.84 8.84
C ARG A 197 0.15 6.36 9.78
N ASP A 198 0.44 5.28 10.49
CA ASP A 198 -0.38 4.78 11.61
C ASP A 198 -1.84 4.54 11.20
N SER A 199 -2.09 4.17 9.94
CA SER A 199 -3.42 4.15 9.32
C SER A 199 -3.87 2.74 8.95
N TYR A 200 -5.18 2.50 8.93
CA TYR A 200 -5.78 1.19 8.68
C TYR A 200 -6.74 1.22 7.48
N PHE A 201 -6.53 0.33 6.52
CA PHE A 201 -7.29 0.27 5.27
C PHE A 201 -7.82 -1.15 5.08
N HIS A 202 -9.15 -1.33 5.12
CA HIS A 202 -9.66 -2.70 5.15
C HIS A 202 -11.02 -2.93 4.50
N ASP A 203 -11.26 -4.21 4.19
CA ASP A 203 -12.55 -4.81 3.83
C ASP A 203 -13.25 -4.23 2.59
N ALA A 204 -12.51 -3.60 1.68
CA ALA A 204 -13.03 -3.23 0.36
C ALA A 204 -13.15 -4.46 -0.56
N ASN A 205 -14.16 -5.29 -0.32
CA ASN A 205 -14.35 -6.59 -1.00
C ASN A 205 -15.36 -6.56 -2.15
N LEU A 206 -16.16 -5.50 -2.29
CA LEU A 206 -17.07 -5.34 -3.41
C LEU A 206 -16.35 -4.70 -4.60
N LYS A 207 -16.44 -5.36 -5.77
CA LYS A 207 -16.05 -4.72 -7.02
C LYS A 207 -16.98 -3.53 -7.25
N SER A 208 -16.45 -2.34 -7.55
CA SER A 208 -17.33 -1.26 -7.98
C SER A 208 -17.97 -1.60 -9.32
N ASP A 209 -19.23 -1.22 -9.47
CA ASP A 209 -20.01 -1.36 -10.70
C ASP A 209 -19.40 -0.59 -11.89
N ASN A 210 -18.43 0.28 -11.62
CA ASN A 210 -17.69 1.08 -12.60
C ASN A 210 -16.24 0.58 -12.67
N PHE A 211 -15.63 0.54 -13.86
CA PHE A 211 -14.22 0.18 -14.11
C PHE A 211 -13.20 1.19 -13.53
N LEU A 212 -13.46 1.75 -12.34
CA LEU A 212 -12.60 2.73 -11.71
C LEU A 212 -11.57 2.05 -10.83
N ASN A 213 -10.39 2.66 -10.73
CA ASN A 213 -9.39 2.25 -9.75
C ASN A 213 -9.94 2.49 -8.35
N ILE A 214 -9.92 1.45 -7.53
CA ILE A 214 -10.33 1.46 -6.12
C ILE A 214 -9.10 1.03 -5.31
N ASP A 215 -8.10 1.89 -5.29
CA ASP A 215 -6.88 1.64 -4.52
C ASP A 215 -7.10 2.08 -3.07
N ALA A 216 -6.59 1.34 -2.08
CA ALA A 216 -6.72 1.82 -0.69
C ALA A 216 -5.94 3.12 -0.50
N VAL A 217 -4.72 3.16 -1.05
CA VAL A 217 -3.91 4.35 -1.18
C VAL A 217 -3.43 4.48 -2.63
N LEU A 218 -3.66 5.64 -3.22
CA LEU A 218 -3.22 6.01 -4.56
C LEU A 218 -2.30 7.23 -4.51
N ILE A 219 -1.03 7.06 -4.86
CA ILE A 219 -0.04 8.14 -4.93
C ILE A 219 0.33 8.36 -6.40
N HIS A 220 -0.21 9.43 -6.98
CA HIS A 220 -0.08 9.73 -8.41
C HIS A 220 0.98 10.78 -8.73
N SER A 221 1.78 11.20 -7.76
CA SER A 221 2.71 12.32 -7.92
C SER A 221 4.04 12.03 -7.25
N GLY A 222 5.12 12.42 -7.94
CA GLY A 222 6.45 12.39 -7.34
C GLY A 222 6.54 13.35 -6.18
N SER A 223 7.31 12.98 -5.18
CA SER A 223 7.62 13.79 -4.01
C SER A 223 8.58 13.02 -3.12
N ASN A 224 9.16 13.71 -2.16
CA ASN A 224 9.86 13.03 -1.08
C ASN A 224 8.83 12.70 0.00
N GLY A 225 8.54 11.42 0.21
CA GLY A 225 7.50 11.08 1.16
C GLY A 225 7.56 9.67 1.68
N SER A 226 6.61 9.35 2.54
CA SER A 226 6.56 8.04 3.18
C SER A 226 5.17 7.51 3.46
N VAL A 227 5.06 6.19 3.45
CA VAL A 227 3.95 5.40 3.97
C VAL A 227 4.51 4.53 5.10
N GLU A 228 4.07 4.74 6.34
CA GLU A 228 4.75 4.20 7.53
C GLU A 228 3.75 3.54 8.49
N ASN A 229 4.07 2.37 9.03
CA ASN A 229 3.24 1.71 10.05
C ASN A 229 1.74 1.65 9.68
N CYS A 230 1.44 1.40 8.40
CA CYS A 230 0.08 1.26 7.91
C CYS A 230 -0.29 -0.21 7.79
N TYR A 231 -1.57 -0.51 8.06
CA TYR A 231 -2.10 -1.84 7.92
C TYR A 231 -3.16 -1.89 6.82
N PHE A 232 -2.98 -2.79 5.87
CA PHE A 232 -3.87 -3.03 4.74
C PHE A 232 -4.38 -4.46 4.83
N GLU A 233 -5.69 -4.65 4.88
CA GLU A 233 -6.29 -5.97 5.10
C GLU A 233 -7.51 -6.19 4.19
N ASN A 234 -7.62 -7.37 3.58
CA ASN A 234 -8.79 -7.79 2.80
C ASN A 234 -9.23 -6.78 1.71
N TRP A 235 -8.27 -6.10 1.07
CA TRP A 235 -8.55 -5.14 -0.01
C TRP A 235 -8.63 -5.86 -1.37
N ASN A 236 -9.62 -6.74 -1.55
CA ASN A 236 -9.71 -7.64 -2.71
C ASN A 236 -10.66 -7.19 -3.82
N GLY A 237 -11.71 -6.45 -3.47
CA GLY A 237 -12.65 -5.83 -4.39
C GLY A 237 -12.03 -4.63 -5.13
N GLY A 238 -10.94 -4.10 -4.58
CA GLY A 238 -10.20 -2.95 -5.10
C GLY A 238 -9.40 -3.21 -6.38
N ASP A 239 -8.55 -2.26 -6.77
CA ASP A 239 -7.47 -2.49 -7.75
C ASP A 239 -6.16 -2.88 -7.06
N SER A 240 -5.76 -2.18 -6.00
CA SER A 240 -4.64 -2.55 -5.12
C SER A 240 -4.79 -1.98 -3.69
N ALA A 241 -4.01 -2.50 -2.74
CA ALA A 241 -3.90 -1.87 -1.42
C ALA A 241 -3.11 -0.56 -1.49
N LEU A 242 -2.07 -0.54 -2.30
CA LEU A 242 -1.20 0.62 -2.50
C LEU A 242 -0.80 0.68 -3.96
N ASP A 243 -1.08 1.80 -4.63
CA ASP A 243 -0.61 2.10 -5.97
C ASP A 243 0.24 3.38 -5.96
N ILE A 244 1.54 3.22 -6.16
CA ILE A 244 2.47 4.33 -6.36
C ILE A 244 2.71 4.48 -7.86
N SER A 245 1.84 5.26 -8.51
CA SER A 245 1.82 5.46 -9.96
C SER A 245 2.07 6.90 -10.33
N HIS A 246 3.33 7.30 -10.33
CA HIS A 246 3.74 8.61 -10.79
C HIS A 246 3.36 8.84 -12.26
N ARG A 247 2.48 9.80 -12.50
CA ARG A 247 2.00 10.14 -13.86
C ARG A 247 2.65 11.39 -14.44
N ARG A 248 3.36 12.18 -13.62
CA ARG A 248 4.01 13.44 -14.02
C ARG A 248 5.37 13.16 -14.66
N LYS A 249 5.63 13.78 -15.81
CA LYS A 249 6.87 13.60 -16.60
C LYS A 249 7.83 14.79 -16.54
N ASP A 250 7.46 15.88 -15.88
CA ASP A 250 8.30 17.06 -15.78
C ASP A 250 9.42 16.90 -14.75
N ASN A 251 10.51 17.63 -14.98
CA ASN A 251 11.76 17.52 -14.21
C ASN A 251 11.61 17.87 -12.73
N LYS A 252 10.52 18.55 -12.34
CA LYS A 252 10.28 18.89 -10.93
C LYS A 252 10.03 17.67 -10.07
N TYR A 253 9.52 16.61 -10.68
CA TYR A 253 9.26 15.31 -10.05
C TYR A 253 10.34 14.28 -10.36
N ALA A 254 11.53 14.76 -10.74
CA ALA A 254 12.72 13.94 -10.88
C ALA A 254 13.45 13.73 -9.56
N ASN A 255 14.16 12.59 -9.48
CA ASN A 255 15.04 12.22 -8.38
C ASN A 255 14.34 12.22 -7.01
N LYS A 256 13.05 11.92 -7.01
CA LYS A 256 12.21 11.82 -5.83
C LYS A 256 12.32 10.44 -5.20
N LYS A 257 12.18 10.39 -3.88
CA LYS A 257 12.27 9.16 -3.09
C LYS A 257 11.02 8.96 -2.25
N ILE A 258 10.37 7.81 -2.40
CA ILE A 258 9.27 7.40 -1.53
C ILE A 258 9.70 6.20 -0.70
N PHE A 259 9.45 6.26 0.61
CA PHE A 259 9.69 5.15 1.52
C PHE A 259 8.37 4.49 1.91
N VAL A 260 8.31 3.18 1.89
CA VAL A 260 7.19 2.40 2.43
C VAL A 260 7.78 1.50 3.51
N LYS A 261 7.52 1.80 4.78
CA LYS A 261 8.20 1.13 5.87
C LYS A 261 7.26 0.63 6.96
N ASP A 262 7.63 -0.52 7.53
CA ASP A 262 6.94 -1.08 8.69
C ASP A 262 5.42 -1.31 8.45
N CYS A 263 5.00 -1.47 7.18
CA CYS A 263 3.61 -1.69 6.80
C CYS A 263 3.27 -3.18 6.72
N LYS A 264 1.98 -3.51 6.85
CA LYS A 264 1.45 -4.86 6.72
C LYS A 264 0.40 -4.92 5.62
N PHE A 265 0.51 -5.89 4.72
CA PHE A 265 -0.41 -6.10 3.59
C PHE A 265 -0.93 -7.53 3.62
N VAL A 266 -2.16 -7.72 4.10
CA VAL A 266 -2.74 -9.04 4.36
C VAL A 266 -3.95 -9.28 3.47
N ASN A 267 -3.88 -10.33 2.66
CA ASN A 267 -4.93 -10.73 1.72
C ASN A 267 -5.41 -9.56 0.85
N CYS A 268 -4.47 -8.74 0.34
CA CYS A 268 -4.80 -7.64 -0.54
C CYS A 268 -4.67 -8.07 -2.00
N LYS A 269 -5.38 -7.36 -2.88
CA LYS A 269 -5.33 -7.66 -4.31
C LYS A 269 -3.94 -7.54 -4.91
N TYR A 270 -3.26 -6.42 -4.69
CA TYR A 270 -1.90 -6.15 -5.14
C TYR A 270 -1.25 -5.07 -4.26
N VAL A 271 0.08 -5.00 -4.28
CA VAL A 271 0.81 -3.74 -4.17
C VAL A 271 1.37 -3.38 -5.55
N LYS A 272 1.10 -2.15 -5.99
CA LYS A 272 1.27 -1.65 -7.35
C LYS A 272 2.28 -0.53 -7.39
N VAL A 273 3.18 -0.59 -8.37
CA VAL A 273 4.13 0.50 -8.64
C VAL A 273 4.16 0.76 -10.14
N ASN A 274 3.25 1.64 -10.58
CA ASN A 274 2.97 1.86 -12.01
C ASN A 274 3.28 3.28 -12.46
N GLY A 275 4.54 3.64 -12.58
CA GLY A 275 4.96 4.98 -13.00
C GLY A 275 5.41 5.06 -14.46
N HIS A 276 5.16 6.21 -15.10
CA HIS A 276 5.96 6.59 -16.27
C HIS A 276 6.72 7.85 -15.90
N SER A 277 8.02 7.72 -15.68
CA SER A 277 8.91 8.84 -15.43
C SER A 277 10.01 8.91 -16.46
N ARG A 278 10.38 10.14 -16.83
CA ARG A 278 11.60 10.39 -17.61
C ARG A 278 12.85 10.48 -16.73
N SER A 279 12.69 10.37 -15.43
CA SER A 279 13.72 10.62 -14.43
C SER A 279 13.85 9.50 -13.41
N SER A 280 15.05 9.35 -12.87
CA SER A 280 15.48 8.30 -11.93
C SER A 280 14.88 8.47 -10.54
N ASN A 281 13.60 8.18 -10.41
CA ASN A 281 12.91 8.16 -9.12
C ASN A 281 13.12 6.82 -8.42
N LYS A 282 13.06 6.83 -7.08
CA LYS A 282 13.29 5.65 -6.26
C LYS A 282 12.15 5.40 -5.29
N ILE A 283 11.74 4.14 -5.15
CA ILE A 283 10.77 3.70 -4.16
C ILE A 283 11.44 2.61 -3.32
N VAL A 284 11.45 2.78 -2.00
CA VAL A 284 12.10 1.85 -1.07
C VAL A 284 11.06 1.30 -0.11
N PHE A 285 10.76 0.02 -0.24
CA PHE A 285 10.04 -0.78 0.73
C PHE A 285 11.05 -1.31 1.75
N SER A 286 10.75 -1.18 3.05
CA SER A 286 11.57 -1.80 4.09
C SER A 286 10.82 -2.26 5.32
N ARG A 287 11.16 -3.45 5.84
CA ARG A 287 10.54 -4.05 7.04
C ARG A 287 9.02 -4.19 6.95
N ASN A 288 8.50 -4.36 5.74
CA ASN A 288 7.09 -4.62 5.53
C ASN A 288 6.80 -6.13 5.59
N VAL A 289 5.55 -6.47 5.86
CA VAL A 289 5.06 -7.85 5.83
C VAL A 289 3.95 -7.97 4.79
N PHE A 290 4.11 -8.87 3.83
CA PHE A 290 3.13 -9.17 2.79
C PHE A 290 2.62 -10.60 2.99
N VAL A 291 1.34 -10.75 3.35
CA VAL A 291 0.69 -12.04 3.48
C VAL A 291 -0.34 -12.18 2.37
N ASN A 292 -0.17 -13.17 1.49
CA ASN A 292 -1.05 -13.44 0.35
C ASN A 292 -1.32 -12.21 -0.54
N THR A 293 -0.36 -11.27 -0.60
CA THR A 293 -0.50 -10.02 -1.34
C THR A 293 0.56 -9.95 -2.45
N PRO A 294 0.18 -10.21 -3.71
CA PRO A 294 1.11 -10.17 -4.83
C PRO A 294 1.59 -8.76 -5.17
N LEU A 295 2.76 -8.69 -5.79
CA LEU A 295 3.31 -7.45 -6.33
C LEU A 295 2.95 -7.31 -7.81
N GLN A 296 2.67 -6.09 -8.26
CA GLN A 296 2.43 -5.80 -9.67
C GLN A 296 3.25 -4.58 -10.12
N PHE A 297 4.02 -4.77 -11.18
CA PHE A 297 4.90 -3.75 -11.75
C PHE A 297 4.59 -3.53 -13.23
N TYR A 298 4.34 -2.29 -13.60
CA TYR A 298 4.51 -1.84 -14.99
C TYR A 298 4.90 -0.38 -15.04
N HIS A 299 6.19 -0.15 -15.21
CA HIS A 299 6.75 1.18 -15.15
C HIS A 299 7.98 1.35 -16.03
N ASN A 300 8.28 2.63 -16.29
CA ASN A 300 9.51 3.07 -16.91
C ASN A 300 10.13 4.17 -16.03
N GLY A 301 11.44 4.04 -15.75
CA GLY A 301 12.24 5.07 -15.07
C GLY A 301 12.32 5.00 -13.55
N TYR A 302 11.93 3.89 -12.92
CA TYR A 302 11.97 3.73 -11.45
C TYR A 302 12.95 2.66 -11.01
N GLU A 303 13.66 2.96 -9.91
CA GLU A 303 14.30 1.95 -9.07
C GLU A 303 13.35 1.62 -7.91
N VAL A 304 12.94 0.37 -7.79
CA VAL A 304 12.16 -0.14 -6.67
C VAL A 304 13.05 -1.07 -5.86
N VAL A 305 13.19 -0.81 -4.56
CA VAL A 305 13.98 -1.64 -3.66
C VAL A 305 13.06 -2.18 -2.56
N PHE A 306 13.10 -3.48 -2.33
CA PHE A 306 12.53 -4.16 -1.17
C PHE A 306 13.68 -4.55 -0.25
N ALA A 307 13.66 -4.13 1.00
CA ALA A 307 14.79 -4.23 1.92
C ALA A 307 14.36 -4.73 3.31
N ASN A 308 14.75 -5.94 3.68
CA ASN A 308 14.30 -6.59 4.92
C ASN A 308 12.77 -6.79 4.97
N ASP A 309 12.14 -7.00 3.82
CA ASP A 309 10.71 -7.29 3.74
C ASP A 309 10.44 -8.80 3.88
N ILE A 310 9.30 -9.13 4.47
CA ILE A 310 8.82 -10.51 4.63
C ILE A 310 7.64 -10.75 3.71
N PHE A 311 7.72 -11.81 2.92
CA PHE A 311 6.69 -12.24 1.99
C PHE A 311 6.22 -13.64 2.36
N ALA A 312 4.93 -13.82 2.57
CA ALA A 312 4.36 -15.09 2.97
C ALA A 312 3.11 -15.41 2.16
N TYR A 313 3.18 -16.51 1.40
CA TYR A 313 2.09 -17.00 0.56
C TYR A 313 1.65 -18.35 1.08
N LYS A 314 0.56 -18.31 1.83
CA LYS A 314 -0.20 -19.47 2.29
C LYS A 314 -1.46 -19.53 1.46
N ASN A 315 -1.44 -20.13 0.26
CA ASN A 315 -2.65 -20.09 -0.56
C ASN A 315 -2.96 -21.35 -1.38
N GLU A 316 -3.99 -22.08 -0.95
CA GLU A 316 -4.65 -23.14 -1.72
C GLU A 316 -5.65 -22.57 -2.77
N LYS A 317 -6.00 -21.27 -2.72
CA LYS A 317 -7.01 -20.61 -3.57
C LYS A 317 -6.53 -19.29 -4.21
N GLY A 318 -5.23 -19.02 -4.16
CA GLY A 318 -4.64 -17.72 -4.47
C GLY A 318 -4.37 -17.47 -5.92
N ARG A 319 -4.04 -16.21 -6.23
CA ARG A 319 -3.35 -15.93 -7.49
C ARG A 319 -2.04 -16.70 -7.48
N GLY A 320 -1.85 -17.53 -8.49
CA GLY A 320 -0.68 -18.39 -8.58
C GLY A 320 0.62 -17.65 -8.88
N PHE A 321 0.79 -16.37 -8.54
CA PHE A 321 2.02 -15.65 -8.79
C PHE A 321 2.44 -14.70 -7.67
N PHE A 322 3.76 -14.51 -7.52
CA PHE A 322 4.37 -13.63 -6.53
C PHE A 322 4.50 -12.21 -7.09
N VAL A 323 5.10 -12.09 -8.28
CA VAL A 323 5.28 -10.83 -9.01
C VAL A 323 4.59 -10.91 -10.36
N GLN A 324 3.84 -9.87 -10.71
CA GLN A 324 3.32 -9.67 -12.05
C GLN A 324 3.99 -8.51 -12.75
N LEU A 325 4.56 -8.76 -13.93
CA LEU A 325 5.15 -7.75 -14.79
C LEU A 325 4.20 -7.44 -15.95
N LEU A 326 3.78 -6.17 -16.10
CA LEU A 326 2.92 -5.69 -17.19
C LEU A 326 3.64 -4.67 -18.10
N GLY A 327 4.83 -5.02 -18.61
CA GLY A 327 5.59 -4.16 -19.54
C GLY A 327 6.52 -3.18 -18.83
N MET A 328 7.62 -3.71 -18.30
CA MET A 328 8.66 -2.91 -17.64
C MET A 328 9.74 -2.53 -18.64
N SER A 329 10.06 -1.24 -18.79
CA SER A 329 11.18 -0.80 -19.65
C SER A 329 12.12 0.10 -18.88
N GLY A 330 13.39 -0.27 -18.75
CA GLY A 330 14.43 0.54 -18.10
C GLY A 330 14.30 0.73 -16.58
N GLY A 331 13.38 0.02 -15.92
CA GLY A 331 13.25 0.00 -14.46
C GLY A 331 14.08 -1.12 -13.81
N LYS A 332 14.41 -0.96 -12.53
CA LYS A 332 15.06 -1.99 -11.71
C LYS A 332 14.22 -2.28 -10.46
N VAL A 333 14.04 -3.54 -10.14
CA VAL A 333 13.42 -4.04 -8.91
C VAL A 333 14.46 -4.89 -8.20
N LEU A 334 14.87 -4.47 -7.01
CA LEU A 334 15.87 -5.13 -6.19
C LEU A 334 15.23 -5.65 -4.90
N PHE A 335 15.41 -6.94 -4.60
CA PHE A 335 15.11 -7.53 -3.30
C PHE A 335 16.41 -7.69 -2.52
N ARG A 336 16.50 -7.11 -1.32
CA ARG A 336 17.70 -7.13 -0.48
C ARG A 336 17.35 -7.61 0.92
N SER A 337 18.00 -8.69 1.37
CA SER A 337 17.79 -9.23 2.72
C SER A 337 16.32 -9.58 3.00
N CYS A 338 15.56 -9.97 1.97
CA CYS A 338 14.15 -10.29 2.10
C CYS A 338 13.95 -11.77 2.47
N LEU A 339 12.90 -12.07 3.23
CA LEU A 339 12.45 -13.44 3.48
C LEU A 339 11.21 -13.73 2.64
N MET A 340 11.22 -14.79 1.85
CA MET A 340 10.07 -15.24 1.07
C MET A 340 9.71 -16.67 1.43
N TYR A 341 8.47 -16.88 1.87
CA TYR A 341 7.89 -18.18 2.15
C TYR A 341 6.67 -18.41 1.25
N ALA A 342 6.62 -19.53 0.56
CA ALA A 342 5.47 -19.92 -0.26
C ALA A 342 5.21 -21.42 -0.19
N ASN A 343 4.01 -21.83 0.23
CA ASN A 343 3.63 -23.24 0.28
C ASN A 343 2.82 -23.73 -0.94
N ALA A 344 2.31 -22.80 -1.76
CA ALA A 344 1.45 -23.10 -2.90
C ALA A 344 1.49 -21.96 -3.93
N LEU A 345 2.63 -21.81 -4.60
CA LEU A 345 2.84 -20.83 -5.66
C LEU A 345 2.88 -21.55 -7.02
N HIS A 346 2.15 -21.04 -8.03
CA HIS A 346 2.19 -21.62 -9.38
C HIS A 346 3.37 -21.08 -10.20
N SER A 347 3.65 -19.78 -10.07
CA SER A 347 4.67 -19.05 -10.81
C SER A 347 5.38 -18.04 -9.90
N PHE A 348 6.70 -17.89 -10.01
CA PHE A 348 7.39 -16.79 -9.31
C PHE A 348 7.11 -15.44 -9.99
N VAL A 349 7.28 -15.41 -11.33
CA VAL A 349 6.94 -14.23 -12.15
C VAL A 349 5.86 -14.60 -13.17
N ALA A 350 4.82 -13.78 -13.24
CA ALA A 350 3.83 -13.82 -14.31
C ALA A 350 3.99 -12.61 -15.24
N GLN A 351 4.10 -12.86 -16.54
CA GLN A 351 4.12 -11.80 -17.55
C GLN A 351 2.82 -11.82 -18.33
N SER A 352 2.23 -10.65 -18.54
CA SER A 352 1.11 -10.50 -19.48
C SER A 352 1.22 -9.21 -20.28
N GLY A 353 1.08 -9.31 -21.60
CA GLY A 353 1.14 -8.17 -22.53
C GLY A 353 1.94 -8.51 -23.80
N LYS A 354 2.01 -7.56 -24.75
CA LYS A 354 2.76 -7.65 -26.02
C LYS A 354 4.24 -7.23 -25.89
N TYR A 355 4.92 -7.59 -24.81
CA TYR A 355 6.25 -7.02 -24.48
C TYR A 355 7.39 -8.04 -24.58
N GLN A 356 8.58 -7.54 -24.90
CA GLN A 356 9.77 -8.31 -25.30
C GLN A 356 10.51 -8.93 -24.09
N SER A 357 11.37 -9.90 -24.36
CA SER A 357 12.14 -10.67 -23.36
C SER A 357 13.13 -9.82 -22.54
N GLU A 358 13.42 -8.57 -22.93
CA GLU A 358 14.38 -7.71 -22.23
C GLU A 358 13.87 -7.17 -20.89
N ASP A 359 12.55 -7.20 -20.65
CA ASP A 359 11.91 -6.69 -19.45
C ASP A 359 12.32 -7.45 -18.16
N TYR A 360 12.82 -8.69 -18.27
CA TYR A 360 13.25 -9.52 -17.13
C TYR A 360 14.60 -9.12 -16.54
N LYS A 361 15.42 -8.37 -17.29
CA LYS A 361 16.76 -7.93 -16.84
C LYS A 361 16.71 -6.92 -15.68
N GLY A 362 15.51 -6.50 -15.28
CA GLY A 362 15.30 -5.54 -14.20
C GLY A 362 15.14 -6.16 -12.81
N LEU A 363 14.99 -7.49 -12.65
CA LEU A 363 14.77 -8.13 -11.36
C LEU A 363 16.08 -8.65 -10.75
N PHE A 364 16.41 -8.18 -9.55
CA PHE A 364 17.62 -8.53 -8.83
C PHE A 364 17.30 -8.99 -7.41
N SER A 365 18.10 -9.91 -6.89
CA SER A 365 18.02 -10.39 -5.51
C SER A 365 19.41 -10.44 -4.90
N GLU A 366 19.54 -9.94 -3.68
CA GLU A 366 20.77 -9.91 -2.88
C GLU A 366 20.44 -10.36 -1.46
N GLU A 367 21.23 -11.27 -0.89
CA GLU A 367 21.13 -11.69 0.52
C GLU A 367 19.72 -12.13 0.96
N SER A 368 18.87 -12.54 0.02
CA SER A 368 17.47 -12.88 0.29
C SER A 368 17.28 -14.39 0.38
N LEU A 369 16.41 -14.83 1.28
CA LEU A 369 16.08 -16.24 1.50
C LEU A 369 14.72 -16.57 0.90
N PHE A 370 14.67 -17.57 0.02
CA PHE A 370 13.45 -18.10 -0.59
C PHE A 370 13.20 -19.52 -0.10
N VAL A 371 12.06 -19.73 0.57
CA VAL A 371 11.57 -21.02 1.05
C VAL A 371 10.29 -21.35 0.30
N ILE A 372 10.39 -22.26 -0.66
CA ILE A 372 9.28 -22.64 -1.54
C ILE A 372 8.99 -24.14 -1.37
N GLU A 373 7.81 -24.48 -0.87
CA GLU A 373 7.39 -25.88 -0.62
C GLU A 373 6.62 -26.51 -1.80
N SER A 374 6.30 -25.74 -2.85
CA SER A 374 5.53 -26.19 -4.02
C SER A 374 6.38 -26.33 -5.29
N ASN A 375 5.87 -27.09 -6.27
CA ASN A 375 6.41 -27.12 -7.64
C ASN A 375 6.15 -25.77 -8.34
N VAL A 376 7.02 -24.78 -8.10
CA VAL A 376 6.89 -23.44 -8.71
C VAL A 376 7.48 -23.43 -10.12
N ARG A 377 6.75 -22.89 -11.09
CA ARG A 377 7.31 -22.49 -12.38
C ARG A 377 8.05 -21.15 -12.22
N ALA A 378 9.29 -21.07 -12.66
CA ALA A 378 10.08 -19.83 -12.57
C ALA A 378 9.38 -18.65 -13.27
N VAL A 379 8.91 -18.87 -14.50
CA VAL A 379 8.22 -17.86 -15.33
C VAL A 379 7.05 -18.53 -16.04
N SER A 380 5.88 -17.90 -16.03
CA SER A 380 4.78 -18.26 -16.94
C SER A 380 4.43 -17.09 -17.85
N SER A 381 4.64 -17.26 -19.15
CA SER A 381 4.14 -16.33 -20.15
C SER A 381 2.68 -16.64 -20.48
N LYS A 382 1.86 -15.62 -20.76
CA LYS A 382 0.48 -15.82 -21.25
C LYS A 382 0.40 -16.56 -22.60
N ASN A 383 1.51 -16.66 -23.33
CA ASN A 383 1.58 -17.27 -24.66
C ASN A 383 1.98 -18.76 -24.64
N GLY A 384 2.13 -19.37 -23.46
CA GLY A 384 2.42 -20.80 -23.34
C GLY A 384 3.87 -21.19 -23.65
N GLU A 385 4.73 -20.24 -23.96
CA GLU A 385 6.18 -20.48 -24.06
C GLU A 385 6.78 -20.53 -22.66
N ASN A 386 7.29 -21.70 -22.28
CA ASN A 386 8.12 -21.87 -21.09
C ASN A 386 9.47 -21.19 -21.36
N ILE A 387 9.72 -20.03 -20.75
CA ILE A 387 11.06 -19.42 -20.78
C ILE A 387 11.93 -20.20 -19.79
N SER A 388 12.62 -21.21 -20.29
CA SER A 388 13.56 -22.02 -19.53
C SER A 388 14.92 -21.33 -19.47
N SER A 389 15.14 -20.50 -18.45
CA SER A 389 16.37 -20.50 -17.62
C SER A 389 16.40 -19.26 -16.73
N MET A 390 16.63 -19.50 -15.44
CA MET A 390 16.78 -18.48 -14.38
C MET A 390 18.26 -18.17 -14.08
N ASN A 391 19.18 -18.60 -14.96
CA ASN A 391 20.63 -18.56 -14.72
C ASN A 391 21.19 -17.14 -14.57
N ASP A 392 20.41 -16.10 -14.88
CA ASP A 392 20.82 -14.69 -14.79
C ASP A 392 20.32 -13.96 -13.53
N ILE A 393 19.59 -14.63 -12.63
CA ILE A 393 19.22 -14.06 -11.33
C ILE A 393 20.27 -14.50 -10.30
N GLY A 394 21.09 -13.56 -9.85
CA GLY A 394 22.28 -13.80 -9.01
C GLY A 394 22.06 -14.58 -7.70
N ASN A 395 23.18 -15.02 -7.12
CA ASN A 395 23.32 -15.87 -5.94
C ASN A 395 22.25 -15.66 -4.84
N GLY A 396 21.31 -16.59 -4.74
CA GLY A 396 20.33 -16.63 -3.64
C GLY A 396 19.10 -17.50 -3.87
N PHE A 397 19.25 -18.76 -4.30
CA PHE A 397 18.12 -19.69 -4.43
C PHE A 397 18.33 -20.97 -3.62
N ILE A 398 17.34 -21.35 -2.80
CA ILE A 398 17.14 -22.73 -2.37
C ILE A 398 15.76 -23.17 -2.84
N PHE A 399 15.73 -24.01 -3.87
CA PHE A 399 14.56 -24.84 -4.19
C PHE A 399 14.62 -26.11 -3.35
N SER A 400 13.49 -26.58 -2.83
CA SER A 400 13.44 -27.89 -2.18
C SER A 400 12.31 -28.75 -2.74
N ARG A 401 12.71 -29.79 -3.48
CA ARG A 401 12.00 -31.07 -3.41
C ARG A 401 12.88 -32.25 -3.01
N ASN A 402 14.18 -32.04 -2.76
CA ASN A 402 15.08 -33.03 -2.17
C ASN A 402 16.20 -32.31 -1.43
N ILE A 403 15.91 -31.86 -0.20
CA ILE A 403 16.98 -31.54 0.75
C ILE A 403 17.37 -32.84 1.44
N ASP A 404 18.62 -33.24 1.22
CA ASP A 404 19.33 -34.27 1.98
C ASP A 404 19.19 -34.00 3.49
N GLU A 405 19.07 -35.04 4.33
CA GLU A 405 18.68 -34.88 5.74
C GLU A 405 19.63 -33.96 6.54
N GLY A 406 20.87 -33.78 6.08
CA GLY A 406 21.86 -32.86 6.66
C GLY A 406 21.62 -31.36 6.42
N VAL A 407 20.90 -30.95 5.37
CA VAL A 407 20.58 -29.51 5.14
C VAL A 407 19.23 -29.12 5.76
N LYS A 408 18.36 -30.10 6.05
CA LYS A 408 17.19 -29.90 6.94
C LYS A 408 17.64 -29.44 8.33
N SER A 409 18.71 -30.02 8.89
CA SER A 409 19.22 -29.56 10.20
C SER A 409 19.80 -28.15 10.12
N LEU A 410 20.48 -27.75 9.03
CA LEU A 410 21.01 -26.38 8.93
C LEU A 410 19.93 -25.30 8.82
N VAL A 411 18.78 -25.59 8.20
CA VAL A 411 17.65 -24.65 8.10
C VAL A 411 16.77 -24.70 9.37
N VAL A 412 16.64 -25.86 10.01
CA VAL A 412 15.86 -26.05 11.24
C VAL A 412 16.62 -25.57 12.48
N ASP A 413 17.94 -25.76 12.53
CA ASP A 413 18.79 -25.40 13.67
C ASP A 413 19.50 -24.04 13.49
N GLY A 414 19.52 -23.49 12.27
CA GLY A 414 20.33 -22.32 11.94
C GLY A 414 19.62 -20.96 11.94
N LEU A 415 18.40 -20.79 11.40
CA LEU A 415 17.89 -19.44 11.11
C LEU A 415 16.37 -19.36 10.87
N ILE A 416 15.55 -19.66 11.89
CA ILE A 416 14.07 -19.60 11.91
C ILE A 416 13.43 -20.94 11.51
N GLY A 417 13.24 -21.81 12.50
CA GLY A 417 12.51 -23.07 12.31
C GLY A 417 11.08 -22.85 11.82
N ARG A 418 10.54 -23.85 11.11
CA ARG A 418 9.15 -23.87 10.59
C ARG A 418 8.10 -23.38 11.59
N LYS A 419 8.26 -23.70 12.87
CA LYS A 419 7.37 -23.25 13.95
C LYS A 419 7.40 -21.73 14.16
N ALA A 420 8.57 -21.11 14.07
CA ALA A 420 8.71 -19.65 14.16
C ALA A 420 8.13 -18.95 12.91
N ILE A 421 8.24 -19.56 11.72
CA ILE A 421 7.51 -19.08 10.53
C ILE A 421 6.00 -19.25 10.74
N GLU A 422 5.55 -20.41 11.23
CA GLU A 422 4.13 -20.66 11.50
C GLU A 422 3.56 -19.74 12.58
N GLU A 423 4.32 -19.39 13.61
CA GLU A 423 4.00 -18.40 14.65
C GLU A 423 4.03 -16.96 14.13
N LEU A 424 5.00 -16.59 13.27
CA LEU A 424 5.06 -15.27 12.64
C LEU A 424 3.91 -15.05 11.65
N LEU A 425 3.30 -16.14 11.19
CA LEU A 425 2.12 -16.15 10.30
C LEU A 425 0.79 -16.38 11.03
N ARG A 426 0.79 -16.58 12.34
CA ARG A 426 -0.41 -16.57 13.20
C ARG A 426 -0.57 -15.19 13.82
#